data_AF-A0A0F2S5T0-F1
#
_entry.id   AF-A0A0F2S5T0-F1
#
_cell.length_a   1.000
_cell.length_b   1.000
_cell.length_c   1.000
_cell.angle_alpha   90.00
_cell.angle_beta   90.00
_cell.angle_gamma   90.00
#
_symmetry.space_group_name_H-M   'P 1'
#
loop_
_entity.id
_entity.type
_entity.pdbx_description
1 polymer ?
#
loop_
_entity_poly.entity_id
_entity_poly.type
_entity_poly.pdbx_seq_one_letter_code
_entity_poly.pdbx_strand_id
1 'polypeptide(L)'
;MSALAIALDALFADPNVGRDAVYIADGGAPVLVRTVARRADAVTDFGDTRIWSETTRIDLRMAEVSAPRPGDRIEIEGDAFLIQGEPVRDRERLVWTVDLRPA
;
A
#
# COMPACT_ATOMS: atom_id res chain seq x y z
N MET A 1 14.01 19.00 6.84
CA MET A 1 12.69 18.46 6.44
C MET A 1 12.46 18.84 4.99
N SER A 2 12.22 17.88 4.08
CA SER A 2 12.02 18.20 2.66
C SER A 2 10.56 18.56 2.38
N ALA A 3 10.32 19.37 1.35
CA ALA A 3 8.96 19.73 0.94
C ALA A 3 8.13 18.49 0.56
N LEU A 4 8.75 17.48 -0.06
CA LEU A 4 8.08 16.22 -0.39
C LEU A 4 7.66 15.44 0.86
N ALA A 5 8.51 15.38 1.89
CA ALA A 5 8.15 14.71 3.14
C ALA A 5 6.92 15.36 3.77
N ILE A 6 6.86 16.69 3.82
CA ILE A 6 5.69 17.42 4.33
C ILE A 6 4.43 17.12 3.49
N ALA A 7 4.56 17.07 2.17
CA ALA A 7 3.44 16.77 1.28
C ALA A 7 2.92 15.34 1.45
N LEU A 8 3.82 14.35 1.55
CA LEU A 8 3.45 12.96 1.82
C LEU A 8 2.85 12.81 3.24
N ASP A 9 3.38 13.57 4.20
CA ASP A 9 2.84 13.62 5.56
C ASP A 9 1.39 14.12 5.56
N ALA A 10 1.10 15.17 4.81
CA ALA A 10 -0.26 15.66 4.60
C ALA A 10 -1.14 14.66 3.84
N LEU A 11 -0.59 14.01 2.80
CA LEU A 11 -1.35 13.11 1.93
C LEU A 11 -1.91 11.90 2.68
N PHE A 12 -1.12 11.21 3.51
CA PHE A 12 -1.69 10.07 4.25
C PHE A 12 -2.49 10.51 5.48
N ALA A 13 -2.32 11.74 5.96
CA ALA A 13 -3.15 12.30 7.02
C ALA A 13 -4.53 12.73 6.50
N ASP A 14 -4.67 12.98 5.20
CA ASP A 14 -5.96 13.30 4.59
C ASP A 14 -6.91 12.08 4.67
N PRO A 15 -8.09 12.21 5.27
CA PRO A 15 -9.05 11.11 5.42
C PRO A 15 -9.68 10.66 4.09
N ASN A 16 -9.60 11.47 3.04
CA ASN A 16 -10.12 11.14 1.70
C ASN A 16 -9.10 10.36 0.87
N VAL A 17 -7.83 10.34 1.28
CA VAL A 17 -6.73 9.73 0.51
C VAL A 17 -6.07 8.60 1.29
N GLY A 18 -5.70 8.85 2.54
CA GLY A 18 -5.14 7.85 3.42
C GLY A 18 -6.21 6.93 3.99
N ARG A 19 -5.93 5.62 3.97
CA ARG A 19 -6.72 4.59 4.64
C ARG A 19 -5.97 4.01 5.82
N ASP A 20 -6.69 3.73 6.89
CA ASP A 20 -6.17 2.94 8.00
C ASP A 20 -5.96 1.50 7.56
N ALA A 21 -4.83 0.93 7.95
CA ALA A 21 -4.54 -0.46 7.74
C ALA A 21 -3.78 -1.05 8.92
N VAL A 22 -3.77 -2.38 8.98
CA VAL A 22 -2.94 -3.14 9.90
C VAL A 22 -1.88 -3.87 9.09
N TYR A 23 -0.62 -3.53 9.33
CA TYR A 23 0.52 -4.27 8.77
C TYR A 23 0.98 -5.34 9.76
N ILE A 24 1.16 -6.56 9.28
CA ILE A 24 1.62 -7.70 10.05
C ILE A 24 2.79 -8.32 9.28
N ALA A 25 4.00 -8.07 9.77
CA ALA A 25 5.17 -8.78 9.28
C ALA A 25 5.02 -10.28 9.51
N ASP A 26 5.62 -11.12 8.66
CA ASP A 26 5.61 -12.57 8.89
C ASP A 26 6.08 -12.95 10.31
N GLY A 27 5.21 -13.57 11.10
CA GLY A 27 5.43 -13.90 12.50
C GLY A 27 5.56 -12.70 13.47
N GLY A 28 5.29 -11.48 13.01
CA GLY A 28 5.43 -10.24 13.75
C GLY A 28 4.15 -9.80 14.48
N ALA A 29 4.30 -8.77 15.32
CA ALA A 29 3.15 -8.12 15.97
C ALA A 29 2.44 -7.17 14.98
N PRO A 30 1.10 -7.03 15.06
CA PRO A 30 0.36 -6.08 14.24
C PRO A 30 0.75 -4.62 14.53
N VAL A 31 0.90 -3.82 13.48
CA VAL A 31 1.21 -2.39 13.54
C VAL A 31 0.13 -1.62 12.79
N LEU A 32 -0.42 -0.59 13.42
CA LEU A 32 -1.33 0.34 12.75
C LEU A 32 -0.54 1.26 11.83
N VAL A 33 -0.95 1.32 10.56
CA VAL A 33 -0.29 2.09 9.52
C VAL A 33 -1.30 2.86 8.70
N ARG A 34 -0.83 3.88 7.99
CA ARG A 34 -1.62 4.60 6.99
C ARG A 34 -1.14 4.17 5.61
N THR A 35 -2.09 3.95 4.72
CA THR A 35 -1.81 3.53 3.34
C THR A 35 -2.47 4.46 2.36
N VAL A 36 -1.86 4.67 1.20
CA VAL A 36 -2.48 5.42 0.11
C VAL A 36 -2.61 4.50 -1.09
N ALA A 37 -3.81 4.36 -1.63
CA ALA A 37 -4.01 3.58 -2.85
C ALA A 37 -3.34 4.29 -4.03
N ARG A 38 -2.46 3.58 -4.74
CA ARG A 38 -1.99 4.04 -6.05
C ARG A 38 -3.04 3.61 -7.05
N ARG A 39 -3.83 4.59 -7.52
CA ARG A 39 -4.88 4.37 -8.53
C ARG A 39 -4.38 3.41 -9.61
N ALA A 40 -5.07 2.29 -9.80
CA ALA A 40 -4.90 1.44 -10.96
C ALA A 40 -5.59 2.13 -12.14
N ASP A 41 -4.91 3.09 -12.77
CA ASP A 41 -5.37 3.62 -14.06
C ASP A 41 -5.12 2.55 -15.14
N ALA A 42 -5.97 1.52 -15.18
CA ALA A 42 -6.17 0.65 -16.35
C ALA A 42 -7.46 -0.18 -16.20
N VAL A 43 -8.61 0.42 -16.53
CA VAL A 43 -9.73 -0.38 -17.05
C VAL A 43 -9.37 -0.70 -18.49
N THR A 44 -8.82 -1.88 -18.75
CA THR A 44 -8.71 -2.36 -20.14
C THR A 44 -9.99 -3.13 -20.42
N ASP A 45 -10.91 -2.53 -21.18
CA ASP A 45 -12.09 -3.23 -21.70
C ASP A 45 -11.63 -4.30 -22.69
N PHE A 46 -11.98 -5.57 -22.43
CA PHE A 46 -11.87 -6.64 -23.41
C PHE A 46 -13.16 -7.49 -23.36
N GLY A 47 -14.19 -7.03 -24.06
CA GLY A 47 -15.51 -7.67 -24.13
C GLY A 47 -16.41 -7.42 -22.91
N ASP A 48 -17.57 -8.10 -22.84
CA ASP A 48 -18.57 -8.00 -21.74
C ASP A 48 -18.08 -8.59 -20.39
N THR A 49 -16.79 -8.90 -20.27
CA THR A 49 -16.19 -9.43 -19.05
C THR A 49 -15.30 -8.37 -18.43
N ARG A 50 -15.74 -7.84 -17.29
CA ARG A 50 -14.98 -6.86 -16.51
C ARG A 50 -13.83 -7.58 -15.81
N ILE A 51 -12.68 -7.68 -16.50
CA ILE A 51 -11.46 -8.22 -15.92
C ILE A 51 -10.85 -7.12 -15.05
N TRP A 52 -11.16 -7.13 -13.76
CA TRP A 52 -10.38 -6.40 -12.78
C TRP A 52 -9.03 -7.10 -12.67
N SER A 53 -7.94 -6.48 -13.12
CA SER A 53 -6.62 -6.91 -12.64
C SER A 53 -6.55 -6.57 -11.15
N GLU A 54 -6.79 -7.56 -10.29
CA GLU A 54 -6.84 -7.49 -8.82
C GLU A 54 -5.49 -7.11 -8.15
N THR A 55 -4.57 -6.45 -8.86
CA THR A 55 -3.34 -5.97 -8.24
C THR A 55 -3.63 -4.64 -7.53
N THR A 56 -4.10 -4.73 -6.29
CA THR A 56 -4.24 -3.56 -5.41
C THR A 56 -2.83 -3.06 -5.11
N ARG A 57 -2.44 -1.92 -5.68
CA ARG A 57 -1.15 -1.28 -5.40
C ARG A 57 -1.33 -0.17 -4.39
N ILE A 58 -0.53 -0.17 -3.34
CA ILE A 58 -0.57 0.85 -2.29
C ILE A 58 0.83 1.38 -1.99
N ASP A 59 0.87 2.58 -1.43
CA ASP A 59 2.06 3.16 -0.82
C ASP A 59 1.97 3.04 0.72
N LEU A 60 3.07 2.58 1.33
CA LEU A 60 3.29 2.51 2.78
C LEU A 60 4.32 3.55 3.19
N ARG A 61 4.18 4.12 4.38
CA ARG A 61 5.21 5.01 4.94
C ARG A 61 6.37 4.22 5.47
N MET A 62 7.58 4.67 5.12
CA MET A 62 8.79 4.06 5.66
C MET A 62 8.96 4.28 7.16
N ALA A 63 8.45 5.39 7.66
CA ALA A 63 8.47 5.72 9.08
C ALA A 63 7.62 4.74 9.92
N GLU A 64 6.62 4.11 9.31
CA GLU A 64 5.73 3.13 9.95
C GLU A 64 6.19 1.70 9.66
N VAL A 65 6.62 1.43 8.42
CA VAL A 65 7.09 0.12 7.96
C VAL A 65 8.47 0.25 7.33
N SER A 66 9.50 -0.12 8.08
CA SER A 66 10.90 0.08 7.66
C SER A 66 11.33 -0.82 6.49
N ALA A 67 10.90 -2.09 6.50
CA ALA A 67 11.33 -3.10 5.53
C ALA A 67 10.20 -4.13 5.27
N PRO A 68 9.15 -3.76 4.50
CA PRO A 68 8.13 -4.70 4.08
C PRO A 68 8.75 -5.80 3.20
N ARG A 69 8.14 -6.99 3.22
CA ARG A 69 8.61 -8.16 2.48
C ARG A 69 7.45 -8.86 1.76
N PRO A 70 7.72 -9.58 0.66
CA PRO A 70 6.74 -10.49 0.09
C PRO A 70 6.26 -11.49 1.15
N GLY A 71 4.93 -11.70 1.21
CA GLY A 71 4.30 -12.59 2.18
C GLY A 71 3.84 -11.90 3.47
N ASP A 72 4.26 -10.67 3.75
CA ASP A 72 3.69 -9.89 4.85
C ASP A 72 2.21 -9.60 4.59
N ARG A 73 1.43 -9.49 5.66
CA ARG A 73 -0.02 -9.28 5.60
C ARG A 73 -0.39 -7.82 5.82
N ILE A 74 -1.37 -7.36 5.07
CA ILE A 74 -1.98 -6.03 5.22
C ILE A 74 -3.48 -6.21 5.31
N GLU A 75 -4.08 -5.66 6.35
CA GLU A 75 -5.53 -5.63 6.52
C GLU A 75 -6.05 -4.20 6.29
N ILE A 76 -6.99 -4.02 5.36
CA ILE A 76 -7.55 -2.72 5.00
C ILE A 76 -9.07 -2.86 5.00
N GLU A 77 -9.77 -2.02 5.76
CA GLU A 77 -11.25 -2.01 5.80
C GLU A 77 -11.89 -3.38 6.11
N GLY A 78 -11.16 -4.29 6.77
CA GLY A 78 -11.62 -5.65 7.11
C GLY A 78 -11.23 -6.74 6.11
N ASP A 79 -10.69 -6.37 4.95
CA ASP A 79 -10.14 -7.31 3.96
C ASP A 79 -8.66 -7.58 4.22
N ALA A 80 -8.24 -8.84 4.05
CA ALA A 80 -6.87 -9.27 4.25
C ALA A 80 -6.16 -9.50 2.90
N PHE A 81 -4.96 -8.92 2.80
CA PHE A 81 -4.10 -9.01 1.64
C PHE A 81 -2.70 -9.48 2.02
N LEU A 82 -1.99 -10.05 1.06
CA LEU A 82 -0.57 -10.37 1.16
C LEU A 82 0.23 -9.52 0.18
N ILE A 83 1.38 -9.04 0.63
CA ILE A 83 2.35 -8.38 -0.24
C ILE A 83 2.88 -9.44 -1.23
N GLN A 84 2.77 -9.13 -2.52
CA GLN A 84 3.30 -9.93 -3.61
C GLN A 84 4.39 -9.15 -4.35
N GLY A 85 5.42 -9.87 -4.79
CA GLY A 85 6.58 -9.26 -5.42
C GLY A 85 7.42 -8.42 -4.45
N GLU A 86 8.52 -7.89 -4.95
CA GLU A 86 9.46 -7.11 -4.15
C GLU A 86 8.94 -5.68 -3.96
N PRO A 87 8.84 -5.19 -2.70
CA PRO A 87 8.49 -3.80 -2.42
C PRO A 87 9.46 -2.82 -3.09
N VAL A 88 8.90 -1.79 -3.75
CA VAL A 88 9.70 -0.79 -4.47
C VAL A 88 9.81 0.47 -3.63
N ARG A 89 11.04 0.84 -3.28
CA ARG A 89 11.32 2.10 -2.58
C ARG A 89 11.29 3.27 -3.55
N ASP A 90 10.69 4.38 -3.14
CA ASP A 90 10.77 5.61 -3.91
C ASP A 90 12.18 6.24 -3.87
N ARG A 91 12.43 7.22 -4.75
CA ARG A 91 13.74 7.89 -4.85
C ARG A 91 14.13 8.65 -3.59
N GLU A 92 13.17 9.30 -2.94
CA GLU A 92 13.40 10.08 -1.72
C GLU A 92 13.40 9.22 -0.46
N ARG A 93 13.13 7.91 -0.61
CA ARG A 93 13.18 6.90 0.45
C ARG A 93 12.22 7.21 1.59
N LEU A 94 11.05 7.71 1.26
CA LEU A 94 9.97 8.08 2.18
C LEU A 94 8.83 7.06 2.16
N VAL A 95 8.63 6.36 1.03
CA VAL A 95 7.53 5.41 0.86
C VAL A 95 7.99 4.11 0.19
N TRP A 96 7.25 3.05 0.50
CA TRP A 96 7.30 1.77 -0.20
C TRP A 96 6.06 1.62 -1.06
N THR A 97 6.19 1.38 -2.35
CA THR A 97 5.10 0.88 -3.18
C THR A 97 5.08 -0.64 -3.11
N VAL A 98 3.93 -1.21 -2.77
CA VAL A 98 3.72 -2.66 -2.69
C VAL A 98 2.55 -3.08 -3.54
N ASP A 99 2.68 -4.25 -4.17
CA ASP A 99 1.60 -4.92 -4.86
C ASP A 99 0.94 -5.91 -3.92
N LEU A 100 -0.38 -5.90 -3.87
CA LEU A 100 -1.16 -6.78 -2.99
C LEU A 100 -1.92 -7.80 -3.81
N ARG A 101 -2.11 -8.98 -3.22
CA ARG A 101 -3.07 -9.99 -3.65
C ARG A 101 -3.98 -10.37 -2.48
N PRO A 102 -5.22 -10.83 -2.73
CA PRO A 102 -6.05 -11.42 -1.68
C PRO A 102 -5.31 -12.55 -0.94
N ALA A 103 -5.48 -12.60 0.38
CA ALA A 103 -4.85 -13.60 1.26
C ALA A 103 -5.42 -15.01 1.08
#